data_AF-A0A940LRC7-F1
#
_entry.id   AF-A0A940LRC7-F1
#
_cell.length_a   1.000
_cell.length_b   1.000
_cell.length_c   1.000
_cell.angle_alpha   90.00
_cell.angle_beta   90.00
_cell.angle_gamma   90.00
#
_symmetry.space_group_name_H-M   'P 1'
#
loop_
_entity.id
_entity.type
_entity.pdbx_description
1 polymer ?
#
loop_
_entity_poly.entity_id
_entity_poly.type
_entity_poly.pdbx_seq_one_letter_code
_entity_poly.pdbx_strand_id
1 'polypeptide(L)'
;MVLACPAFAQEARLALRLADVGRFASFVDMGGVQWTGRVARVRVLQVTEAGFTAGSEEFWGGWRHEVIDCAARTIAHAGFSSIRAGGREGPLSGDLRPAAAIPPGSADDAVARVVCDGRRPYAGVAVAESVEQAVAIGRPLIETGAEP
;
A
#
# COMPACT_ATOMS: atom_id res chain seq x y z
N MET A 1 -15.57 -21.85 36.59
CA MET A 1 -16.20 -21.56 35.28
C MET A 1 -15.49 -20.34 34.72
N VAL A 2 -14.48 -20.55 33.87
CA VAL A 2 -13.72 -19.45 33.25
C VAL A 2 -14.44 -19.12 31.95
N LEU A 3 -15.06 -17.93 31.88
CA LEU A 3 -15.59 -17.40 30.63
C LEU A 3 -14.41 -17.02 29.74
N ALA A 4 -14.21 -17.77 28.65
CA ALA A 4 -13.37 -17.35 27.55
C ALA A 4 -14.12 -16.25 26.77
N CYS A 5 -13.59 -15.02 26.77
CA CYS A 5 -13.98 -14.02 25.78
C CYS A 5 -13.44 -14.46 24.42
N PRO A 6 -14.27 -14.58 23.37
CA PRO A 6 -13.74 -14.60 22.03
C PRO A 6 -13.26 -13.17 21.75
N ALA A 7 -11.94 -12.96 21.77
CA ALA A 7 -11.38 -11.84 21.04
C ALA A 7 -11.66 -12.12 19.56
N PHE A 8 -12.73 -11.53 19.02
CA PHE A 8 -12.88 -11.42 17.58
C PHE A 8 -11.69 -10.61 17.10
N ALA A 9 -10.65 -11.30 16.63
CA ALA A 9 -9.71 -10.72 15.69
C ALA A 9 -10.58 -10.36 14.48
N GLN A 10 -11.00 -9.09 14.41
CA GLN A 10 -11.60 -8.54 13.22
C GLN A 10 -10.53 -8.72 12.14
N GLU A 11 -10.70 -9.70 11.25
CA GLU A 11 -9.91 -9.78 10.02
C GLU A 11 -10.03 -8.40 9.39
N ALA A 12 -8.95 -7.63 9.47
CA ALA A 12 -8.91 -6.29 8.94
C ALA A 12 -9.20 -6.40 7.45
N ARG A 13 -10.43 -6.03 7.04
CA ARG A 13 -10.79 -6.00 5.63
C ARG A 13 -9.86 -5.01 4.94
N LEU A 14 -9.30 -5.42 3.81
CA LEU A 14 -8.51 -4.54 2.98
C LEU A 14 -9.35 -3.33 2.56
N ALA A 15 -8.77 -2.15 2.71
CA ALA A 15 -9.36 -0.91 2.21
C ALA A 15 -8.28 -0.14 1.45
N LEU A 16 -8.08 -0.50 0.18
CA LEU A 16 -6.99 -0.06 -0.67
C LEU A 16 -7.38 1.23 -1.37
N ARG A 17 -6.84 2.35 -0.88
CA ARG A 17 -7.08 3.68 -1.44
C ARG A 17 -5.93 4.08 -2.34
N LEU A 18 -6.24 4.39 -3.60
CA LEU A 18 -5.25 4.89 -4.54
C LEU A 18 -4.65 6.22 -4.04
N ALA A 19 -3.32 6.27 -3.99
CA ALA A 19 -2.56 7.42 -3.52
C ALA A 19 -1.74 8.08 -4.63
N ASP A 20 -1.21 7.29 -5.57
CA ASP A 20 -0.38 7.78 -6.67
C ASP A 20 -0.50 6.86 -7.89
N VAL A 21 -0.37 7.45 -9.08
CA VAL A 21 -0.22 6.73 -10.35
C VAL A 21 0.99 7.31 -11.08
N GLY A 22 1.99 6.47 -11.31
CA GLY A 22 3.16 6.79 -12.12
C GLY A 22 3.66 5.53 -12.82
N ARG A 23 4.92 5.17 -12.62
CA ARG A 23 5.44 3.85 -13.05
C ARG A 23 4.66 2.69 -12.43
N PHE A 24 4.05 2.92 -11.28
CA PHE A 24 3.22 1.97 -10.57
C PHE A 24 1.97 2.69 -10.07
N ALA A 25 0.89 1.94 -9.86
CA ALA A 25 -0.24 2.45 -9.10
C ALA A 25 -0.04 2.07 -7.62
N SER A 26 -0.01 3.08 -6.74
CA SER A 26 0.23 2.91 -5.31
C SER A 26 -1.07 3.02 -4.53
N PHE A 27 -1.48 1.96 -3.83
CA PHE A 27 -2.66 1.94 -2.98
C PHE A 27 -2.25 1.79 -1.52
N VAL A 28 -2.80 2.64 -0.65
CA VAL A 28 -2.60 2.52 0.80
C VAL A 28 -3.66 1.60 1.38
N ASP A 29 -3.24 0.60 2.16
CA ASP A 29 -4.14 -0.22 2.97
C ASP A 29 -4.59 0.56 4.21
N MET A 30 -5.70 1.28 4.06
CA MET A 30 -6.30 2.09 5.13
C MET A 30 -6.95 1.22 6.22
N GLY A 31 -7.32 -0.02 5.91
CA GLY A 31 -7.95 -0.95 6.84
C GLY A 31 -6.93 -1.58 7.80
N GLY A 32 -5.66 -1.66 7.38
CA GLY A 32 -4.57 -2.24 8.14
C GLY A 32 -3.69 -1.25 8.93
N VAL A 33 -3.94 0.06 8.86
CA VAL A 33 -3.05 1.07 9.48
C VAL A 33 -2.99 0.89 11.00
N GLN A 34 -1.78 0.72 11.53
CA GLN A 34 -1.52 0.65 12.97
C GLN A 34 -0.87 1.96 13.44
N TRP A 35 -1.53 2.67 14.35
CA TRP A 35 -1.04 3.94 14.87
C TRP A 35 -0.36 3.80 16.22
N THR A 36 0.74 4.52 16.42
CA THR A 36 1.38 4.73 17.72
C THR A 36 1.70 6.21 17.87
N GLY A 37 0.80 6.94 18.54
CA GLY A 37 0.84 8.41 18.55
C GLY A 37 0.75 8.96 17.13
N ARG A 38 1.80 9.67 16.70
CA ARG A 38 1.92 10.29 15.36
C ARG A 38 2.54 9.40 14.29
N VAL A 39 2.93 8.17 14.65
CA VAL A 39 3.61 7.23 13.75
C VAL A 39 2.60 6.20 13.26
N ALA A 40 2.51 6.03 11.93
CA ALA A 40 1.71 5.01 11.28
C ALA A 40 2.61 3.87 10.77
N ARG A 41 2.25 2.63 11.08
CA ARG A 41 2.72 1.44 10.35
C ARG A 41 1.65 1.04 9.34
N VAL A 42 2.02 0.96 8.08
CA VAL A 42 1.06 0.77 6.98
C VAL A 42 1.65 -0.11 5.89
N ARG A 43 0.77 -0.78 5.13
CA ARG A 43 1.14 -1.44 3.89
C ARG A 43 0.70 -0.60 2.70
N VAL A 44 1.55 -0.52 1.70
CA VAL A 44 1.26 0.12 0.42
C VAL A 44 1.37 -0.92 -0.67
N LEU A 45 0.27 -1.20 -1.35
CA LEU A 45 0.28 -2.03 -2.55
C LEU A 45 0.86 -1.22 -3.69
N GLN A 46 1.89 -1.75 -4.33
CA GLN A 46 2.43 -1.23 -5.57
C GLN A 46 2.03 -2.18 -6.69
N VAL A 47 1.17 -1.72 -7.61
CA VAL A 47 0.72 -2.48 -8.78
C VAL A 47 1.59 -2.14 -9.98
N THR A 48 2.05 -3.15 -10.70
CA THR A 48 2.83 -3.02 -11.95
C THR A 48 1.94 -3.00 -13.19
N GLU A 49 2.49 -2.62 -14.34
CA GLU A 49 1.84 -2.84 -15.63
C GLU A 49 1.49 -4.32 -15.90
N ALA A 50 0.63 -4.56 -16.89
CA ALA A 50 0.32 -5.90 -17.37
C ALA A 50 1.56 -6.58 -17.97
N GLY A 51 1.73 -7.88 -17.73
CA GLY A 51 2.84 -8.66 -18.27
C GLY A 51 4.20 -8.41 -17.60
N PHE A 52 4.26 -7.67 -16.48
CA PHE A 52 5.49 -7.50 -15.72
C PHE A 52 6.01 -8.85 -15.22
N THR A 53 7.27 -9.17 -15.54
CA THR A 53 7.93 -10.43 -15.17
C THR A 53 9.25 -10.18 -14.45
N ALA A 54 9.58 -11.06 -13.51
CA ALA A 54 10.91 -11.16 -12.92
C ALA A 54 11.38 -12.61 -13.04
N GLY A 55 12.41 -12.82 -13.86
CA GLY A 55 12.76 -14.17 -14.32
C GLY A 55 11.65 -14.74 -15.20
N SER A 56 11.17 -15.95 -14.89
CA SER A 56 10.08 -16.62 -15.62
C SER A 56 8.71 -16.49 -14.96
N GLU A 57 8.59 -15.70 -13.89
CA GLU A 57 7.34 -15.53 -13.14
C GLU A 57 6.72 -14.16 -13.43
N GLU A 58 5.40 -14.14 -13.65
CA GLU A 58 4.60 -12.91 -13.74
C GLU A 58 4.21 -12.42 -12.34
N PHE A 59 4.27 -11.11 -12.14
CA PHE A 59 3.88 -10.46 -10.90
C PHE A 59 2.82 -9.39 -11.14
N TRP A 60 1.97 -9.20 -10.14
CA TRP A 60 1.05 -8.07 -10.06
C TRP A 60 1.69 -6.85 -9.36
N GLY A 61 2.81 -7.07 -8.68
CA GLY A 61 3.58 -6.05 -7.97
C GLY A 61 3.95 -6.53 -6.57
N GLY A 62 3.64 -5.76 -5.52
CA GLY A 62 3.85 -6.21 -4.15
C GLY A 62 3.51 -5.21 -3.06
N TRP A 63 3.57 -5.68 -1.81
CA TRP A 63 3.39 -4.88 -0.61
C TRP A 63 4.70 -4.26 -0.18
N ARG A 64 4.73 -2.93 -0.12
CA ARG A 64 5.72 -2.19 0.64
C ARG A 64 5.23 -2.04 2.07
N HIS A 65 6.07 -2.36 3.04
CA HIS A 65 5.77 -2.17 4.46
C HIS A 65 6.46 -0.89 4.91
N GLU A 66 5.69 0.07 5.45
CA GLU A 66 6.17 1.42 5.70
C GLU A 66 5.90 1.86 7.15
N VAL A 67 6.81 2.64 7.69
CA VAL A 67 6.65 3.35 8.98
C VAL A 67 6.76 4.84 8.71
N ILE A 68 5.67 5.59 8.90
CA ILE A 68 5.58 7.01 8.57
C ILE A 68 5.41 7.81 9.86
N ASP A 69 6.28 8.77 10.11
CA ASP A 69 6.07 9.80 11.14
C ASP A 69 5.39 11.02 10.50
N CYS A 70 4.10 11.19 10.80
CA CYS A 70 3.28 12.22 10.17
C CYS A 70 3.68 13.65 10.53
N ALA A 71 4.25 13.86 11.73
CA ALA A 71 4.67 15.20 12.15
C ALA A 71 6.09 15.54 11.67
N ALA A 72 7.00 14.56 11.66
CA ALA A 72 8.35 14.75 11.12
C ALA A 72 8.40 14.71 9.58
N ARG A 73 7.34 14.22 8.92
CA ARG A 73 7.31 13.94 7.48
C ARG A 73 8.48 13.06 7.04
N THR A 74 8.70 11.98 7.80
CA THR A 74 9.72 10.97 7.50
C THR A 74 9.09 9.60 7.27
N ILE A 75 9.77 8.78 6.49
CA ILE A 75 9.38 7.41 6.17
C ILE A 75 10.56 6.46 6.40
N ALA A 76 10.29 5.30 6.97
CA ALA A 76 11.22 4.18 7.10
C ALA A 76 10.60 2.93 6.44
N HIS A 77 11.30 2.39 5.45
CA HIS A 77 10.87 1.19 4.75
C HIS A 77 11.20 -0.05 5.58
N ALA A 78 10.19 -0.88 5.82
CA ALA A 78 10.22 -2.07 6.67
C ALA A 78 10.16 -3.39 5.89
N GLY A 79 10.45 -3.35 4.59
CA GLY A 79 10.54 -4.53 3.73
C GLY A 79 9.52 -4.54 2.60
N PHE A 80 9.59 -5.61 1.80
CA PHE A 80 8.75 -5.83 0.63
C PHE A 80 8.33 -7.29 0.52
N SER A 81 7.07 -7.52 0.15
CA SER A 81 6.50 -8.84 -0.16
C SER A 81 5.97 -8.81 -1.59
N SER A 82 6.51 -9.63 -2.49
CA SER A 82 6.05 -9.68 -3.88
C SER A 82 4.67 -10.32 -3.98
N ILE A 83 3.91 -9.97 -5.01
CA ILE A 83 2.63 -10.58 -5.34
C ILE A 83 2.72 -11.16 -6.73
N ARG A 84 2.71 -12.49 -6.80
CA ARG A 84 2.68 -13.22 -8.07
C ARG A 84 1.33 -13.05 -8.75
N ALA A 85 1.29 -13.27 -10.06
CA ALA A 85 0.03 -13.38 -10.76
C ALA A 85 -0.89 -14.42 -10.08
N GLY A 86 -2.17 -14.07 -9.93
CA GLY A 86 -3.14 -14.83 -9.13
C GLY A 86 -3.19 -14.44 -7.65
N GLY A 87 -2.62 -13.30 -7.26
CA GLY A 87 -2.81 -12.69 -5.92
C GLY A 87 -1.97 -13.32 -4.81
N ARG A 88 -1.08 -14.26 -5.14
CA ARG A 88 -0.29 -14.97 -4.13
C ARG A 88 0.85 -14.10 -3.62
N GLU A 89 0.75 -13.73 -2.35
CA GLU A 89 1.79 -13.00 -1.61
C GLU A 89 2.99 -13.90 -1.32
N GLY A 90 4.19 -13.37 -1.56
CA GLY A 90 5.46 -13.94 -1.14
C GLY A 90 5.81 -13.56 0.31
N PRO A 91 6.91 -14.10 0.85
CA PRO A 91 7.40 -13.73 2.17
C PRO A 91 7.83 -12.26 2.22
N LEU A 92 7.69 -11.64 3.39
CA LEU A 92 8.29 -10.33 3.65
C LEU A 92 9.81 -10.46 3.67
N SER A 93 10.45 -9.62 2.86
CA SER A 93 11.91 -9.57 2.73
C SER A 93 12.45 -8.17 3.02
N GLY A 94 13.68 -8.10 3.51
CA GLY A 94 14.36 -6.86 3.88
C GLY A 94 14.09 -6.41 5.32
N ASP A 95 15.00 -5.60 5.83
CA ASP A 95 14.96 -5.07 7.19
C ASP A 95 14.42 -3.65 7.24
N LEU A 96 14.05 -3.21 8.45
CA LEU A 96 13.72 -1.81 8.72
C LEU A 96 14.93 -0.92 8.44
N ARG A 97 14.78 -0.06 7.42
CA ARG A 97 15.75 0.97 7.08
C ARG A 97 15.62 2.19 7.99
N PRO A 98 16.68 3.00 8.15
CA PRO A 98 16.58 4.28 8.86
C PRO A 98 15.51 5.18 8.23
N ALA A 99 14.85 5.97 9.08
CA ALA A 99 13.88 6.97 8.61
C ALA A 99 14.58 8.06 7.80
N ALA A 100 14.00 8.44 6.67
CA ALA A 100 14.45 9.53 5.81
C ALA A 100 13.34 10.55 5.61
N ALA A 101 13.71 11.80 5.30
CA ALA A 101 12.75 12.84 4.94
C ALA A 101 12.00 12.45 3.67
N ILE A 102 10.68 12.63 3.65
CA ILE A 102 9.84 12.34 2.49
C ILE A 102 10.03 13.45 1.45
N PRO A 103 10.52 13.15 0.23
CA PRO A 103 10.70 14.15 -0.81
C PRO A 103 9.32 14.67 -1.30
N PRO A 104 9.07 15.99 -1.31
CA PRO A 104 7.80 16.54 -1.80
C PRO A 104 7.51 16.13 -3.25
N GLY A 105 6.26 15.78 -3.54
CA GLY A 105 5.84 15.35 -4.89
C GLY A 105 6.28 13.94 -5.29
N SER A 106 6.90 13.17 -4.39
CA SER A 106 7.18 11.75 -4.62
C SER A 106 5.94 10.88 -4.34
N ALA A 107 5.96 9.63 -4.81
CA ALA A 107 4.94 8.63 -4.45
C ALA A 107 4.82 8.45 -2.92
N ASP A 108 5.93 8.57 -2.18
CA ASP A 108 5.92 8.50 -0.71
C ASP A 108 5.27 9.74 -0.08
N ASP A 109 5.40 10.93 -0.70
CA ASP A 109 4.65 12.12 -0.29
C ASP A 109 3.16 11.93 -0.50
N ALA A 110 2.76 11.37 -1.65
CA ALA A 110 1.36 11.09 -1.97
C ALA A 110 0.75 10.07 -0.98
N VAL A 111 1.44 8.96 -0.71
CA VAL A 111 1.08 7.98 0.32
C VAL A 111 0.94 8.65 1.69
N ALA A 112 1.94 9.43 2.11
CA ALA A 112 1.92 10.07 3.42
C ALA A 112 0.80 11.12 3.53
N ARG A 113 0.41 11.80 2.45
CA ARG A 113 -0.76 12.71 2.46
C ARG A 113 -2.08 11.94 2.62
N VAL A 114 -2.21 10.77 2.00
CA VAL A 114 -3.39 9.90 2.18
C VAL A 114 -3.48 9.40 3.63
N VAL A 115 -2.36 8.97 4.21
CA VAL A 115 -2.30 8.42 5.57
C VAL A 115 -2.43 9.50 6.64
N CYS A 116 -1.61 10.55 6.57
CA CYS A 116 -1.48 11.55 7.63
C CYS A 116 -2.50 12.68 7.53
N ASP A 117 -2.83 13.11 6.32
CA ASP A 117 -3.68 14.29 6.09
C ASP A 117 -5.10 13.89 5.68
N GLY A 118 -5.37 12.58 5.51
CA GLY A 118 -6.65 12.07 5.04
C GLY A 118 -6.99 12.47 3.60
N ARG A 119 -5.99 12.89 2.80
CA ARG A 119 -6.20 13.34 1.43
C ARG A 119 -6.80 12.22 0.58
N ARG A 120 -7.67 12.58 -0.35
CA ARG A 120 -8.27 11.67 -1.34
C ARG A 120 -8.02 12.23 -2.75
N PRO A 121 -6.80 12.06 -3.30
CA PRO A 121 -6.45 12.64 -4.60
C PRO A 121 -7.35 12.10 -5.72
N TYR A 122 -7.76 10.83 -5.64
CA TYR A 122 -8.59 10.16 -6.64
C TYR A 122 -9.98 9.85 -6.10
N ALA A 123 -10.76 10.88 -5.76
CA ALA A 123 -12.07 10.72 -5.13
C ALA A 123 -13.12 9.99 -6.00
N GLY A 124 -12.94 9.97 -7.33
CA GLY A 124 -13.77 9.21 -8.28
C GLY A 124 -13.39 7.74 -8.41
N VAL A 125 -12.25 7.32 -7.85
CA VAL A 125 -11.79 5.93 -7.88
C VAL A 125 -12.31 5.20 -6.65
N ALA A 126 -12.95 4.05 -6.87
CA ALA A 126 -13.44 3.21 -5.79
C ALA A 126 -12.28 2.72 -4.90
N VAL A 127 -12.53 2.62 -3.58
CA VAL A 127 -11.62 1.94 -2.66
C VAL A 127 -11.67 0.44 -2.99
N ALA A 128 -10.54 -0.15 -3.35
CA ALA A 128 -10.47 -1.57 -3.63
C ALA A 128 -10.50 -2.39 -2.33
N GLU A 129 -11.25 -3.47 -2.35
CA GLU A 129 -11.42 -4.37 -1.20
C GLU A 129 -10.61 -5.68 -1.35
N SER A 130 -9.90 -5.82 -2.47
CA SER A 130 -8.95 -6.92 -2.70
C SER A 130 -7.78 -6.48 -3.59
N VAL A 131 -6.72 -7.30 -3.62
CA VAL A 131 -5.56 -7.08 -4.51
C VAL A 131 -5.99 -7.16 -5.97
N GLU A 132 -6.84 -8.11 -6.33
CA GLU A 132 -7.39 -8.28 -7.69
C GLU A 132 -8.12 -7.03 -8.14
N GLN A 133 -8.96 -6.44 -7.28
CA GLN A 133 -9.65 -5.19 -7.58
C GLN A 133 -8.67 -4.04 -7.75
N ALA A 134 -7.66 -3.92 -6.89
CA ALA A 134 -6.63 -2.89 -7.02
C ALA A 134 -5.83 -3.05 -8.32
N VAL A 135 -5.53 -4.28 -8.76
CA VAL A 135 -4.88 -4.56 -10.04
C VAL A 135 -5.76 -4.18 -11.22
N ALA A 136 -7.05 -4.52 -11.17
CA ALA A 136 -8.03 -4.17 -12.21
C ALA A 136 -8.23 -2.66 -12.34
N ILE A 137 -8.14 -1.91 -11.24
CA ILE A 137 -8.19 -0.45 -11.22
C ILE A 137 -6.84 0.15 -11.68
N GLY A 138 -5.72 -0.33 -11.15
CA GLY A 138 -4.42 0.30 -11.30
C GLY A 138 -3.82 0.16 -12.70
N ARG A 139 -3.90 -1.03 -13.32
CA ARG A 139 -3.26 -1.29 -14.61
C ARG A 139 -3.72 -0.37 -15.74
N PRO A 140 -5.04 -0.13 -15.95
CA PRO A 140 -5.49 0.81 -16.96
C PRO A 140 -4.99 2.25 -16.72
N LEU A 141 -4.85 2.67 -15.45
CA LEU A 141 -4.36 4.01 -15.10
C LEU A 141 -2.86 4.15 -15.41
N ILE A 142 -2.07 3.10 -15.19
CA ILE A 142 -0.65 3.06 -15.57
C ILE A 142 -0.50 3.19 -17.09
N GLU A 143 -1.28 2.43 -17.87
CA GLU A 143 -1.18 2.41 -19.34
C GLU A 143 -1.58 3.73 -20.01
N THR A 144 -2.60 4.40 -19.46
CA THR A 144 -3.09 5.67 -20.00
C THR A 144 -2.29 6.88 -19.54
N GLY A 145 -1.45 6.73 -18.51
CA GLY A 145 -0.78 7.84 -17.83
C GLY A 145 -1.75 8.88 -17.26
N ALA A 146 -3.03 8.50 -17.10
CA ALA A 146 -4.08 9.40 -16.68
C ALA A 146 -4.11 9.48 -15.15
N GLU A 147 -3.99 10.70 -14.62
CA GLU A 147 -4.68 11.01 -13.37
C GLU A 147 -6.19 10.97 -13.68
N PRO A 148 -6.99 10.11 -13.01
CA PRO A 148 -8.43 10.06 -13.21
C PRO A 148 -9.15 11.33 -12.75
#